data_AF-A0LF26-F1
#
_entry.id   AF-A0LF26-F1
#
_cell.length_a   1.000
_cell.length_b   1.000
_cell.length_c   1.000
_cell.angle_alpha   90.00
_cell.angle_beta   90.00
_cell.angle_gamma   90.00
#
_symmetry.space_group_name_H-M   'P 1'
#
loop_
_entity.id
_entity.type
_entity.pdbx_description
1 polymer ?
#
loop_
_entity_poly.entity_id
_entity_poly.type
_entity_poly.pdbx_seq_one_letter_code
_entity_poly.pdbx_strand_id
1 'polypeptide(L)'
;MAVPLAGHLQARKKARFHVQVKIGNIPTDIQTPAQVLVEGTVVRIFRSDGNLRPGDRVVFPVWVCRPGDDVPVGPVCGFLDRLASATHIEVYLNGAPPRCDVALDEWLPLETASDEPRLTVEELERQIREARKKKRRWWWFRPNTTP
;
A
#
# COMPACT_ATOMS: atom_id res chain seq x y z
N MET A 1 4.12 -7.03 -14.81
CA MET A 1 3.38 -5.88 -15.36
C MET A 1 2.93 -5.05 -14.19
N ALA A 2 2.99 -3.71 -14.25
CA ALA A 2 2.42 -2.89 -13.18
C ALA A 2 0.94 -3.21 -13.00
N VAL A 3 0.49 -3.42 -11.77
CA VAL A 3 -0.92 -3.75 -11.52
C VAL A 3 -1.77 -2.50 -11.83
N PRO A 4 -2.83 -2.62 -12.64
CA PRO A 4 -3.69 -1.47 -12.92
C PRO A 4 -4.33 -0.93 -11.64
N LEU A 5 -4.63 0.37 -11.59
CA LEU A 5 -5.34 1.00 -10.46
C LEU A 5 -6.64 0.26 -10.07
N ALA A 6 -7.31 -0.40 -11.02
CA ALA A 6 -8.49 -1.21 -10.73
C ALA A 6 -8.18 -2.45 -9.86
N GLY A 7 -6.99 -3.05 -10.01
CA GLY A 7 -6.54 -4.16 -9.16
C GLY A 7 -6.27 -3.69 -7.73
N HIS A 8 -5.58 -2.55 -7.59
CA HIS A 8 -5.40 -1.84 -6.32
C HIS A 8 -6.73 -1.54 -5.62
N LEU A 9 -7.71 -1.02 -6.37
CA LEU A 9 -9.06 -0.76 -5.84
C LEU A 9 -9.73 -2.03 -5.33
N GLN A 10 -9.62 -3.12 -6.08
CA GLN A 10 -10.20 -4.40 -5.69
C GLN A 10 -9.51 -4.98 -4.46
N ALA A 11 -8.19 -4.83 -4.34
CA ALA A 11 -7.42 -5.25 -3.17
C ALA A 11 -7.89 -4.52 -1.90
N ARG A 12 -7.97 -3.18 -1.92
CA ARG A 12 -8.52 -2.39 -0.80
C ARG A 12 -9.95 -2.80 -0.44
N LYS A 13 -10.80 -3.01 -1.44
CA LYS A 13 -12.20 -3.41 -1.22
C LYS A 13 -12.34 -4.80 -0.61
N LYS A 14 -11.49 -5.76 -0.98
CA LYS A 14 -11.57 -7.15 -0.53
C LYS A 14 -10.74 -7.47 0.71
N ALA A 15 -9.80 -6.60 1.07
CA ALA A 15 -8.95 -6.82 2.24
C ALA A 15 -9.79 -7.00 3.51
N ARG A 16 -9.41 -8.01 4.31
CA ARG A 16 -10.06 -8.34 5.59
C ARG A 16 -9.89 -7.24 6.61
N PHE A 17 -8.71 -6.64 6.65
CA PHE A 17 -8.36 -5.60 7.62
C PHE A 17 -7.87 -4.33 6.92
N HIS A 18 -8.19 -3.18 7.50
CA HIS A 18 -7.59 -1.89 7.17
C HIS A 18 -7.24 -1.20 8.47
N VAL A 19 -5.95 -1.03 8.73
CA VAL A 19 -5.44 -0.70 10.06
C VAL A 19 -4.28 0.27 10.00
N GLN A 20 -4.01 0.91 11.13
CA GLN A 20 -2.71 1.54 11.39
C GLN A 20 -1.95 0.74 12.43
N VAL A 21 -0.68 0.52 12.15
CA VAL A 21 0.24 -0.27 12.96
C VAL A 21 1.38 0.63 13.38
N LYS A 22 1.65 0.71 14.67
CA LYS A 22 2.90 1.29 15.19
C LYS A 22 4.01 0.28 14.98
N ILE A 23 5.03 0.67 14.23
CA ILE A 23 6.13 -0.22 13.83
C ILE A 23 7.37 0.05 14.69
N GLY A 24 8.25 -0.96 14.75
CA GLY A 24 9.59 -0.82 15.32
C GLY A 24 10.59 -0.20 14.34
N ASN A 25 11.86 -0.24 14.71
CA ASN A 25 12.94 0.20 13.84
C ASN A 25 13.08 -0.75 12.65
N ILE A 26 13.17 -0.19 11.45
CA ILE A 26 13.37 -0.95 10.21
C ILE A 26 14.85 -0.88 9.84
N PRO A 27 15.52 -2.02 9.55
CA PRO A 27 16.93 -2.02 9.21
C PRO A 27 17.17 -1.29 7.88
N THR A 28 18.15 -0.38 7.88
CA THR A 28 18.49 0.45 6.72
C THR A 28 19.70 -0.08 5.93
N ASP A 29 20.44 -1.03 6.50
CA ASP A 29 21.65 -1.65 5.95
C ASP A 29 21.35 -2.88 5.07
N ILE A 30 20.08 -3.15 4.78
CA ILE A 30 19.67 -4.25 3.92
C ILE A 30 20.01 -3.98 2.45
N GLN A 31 20.37 -5.04 1.73
CA GLN A 31 20.50 -5.02 0.28
C GLN A 31 19.11 -4.98 -0.36
N THR A 32 18.88 -4.06 -1.30
CA THR A 32 17.60 -3.89 -2.00
C THR A 32 17.74 -4.25 -3.50
N PRO A 33 16.66 -4.65 -4.19
CA PRO A 33 15.29 -4.81 -3.69
C PRO A 33 15.15 -6.04 -2.77
N ALA A 34 14.34 -5.91 -1.72
CA ALA A 34 14.13 -6.99 -0.76
C ALA A 34 12.73 -6.99 -0.17
N GLN A 35 12.33 -8.14 0.37
CA GLN A 35 11.16 -8.26 1.20
C GLN A 35 11.57 -8.12 2.67
N VAL A 36 11.00 -7.13 3.36
CA VAL A 36 11.25 -6.87 4.78
C VAL A 36 10.03 -7.32 5.57
N LEU A 37 10.28 -8.05 6.64
CA LEU A 37 9.23 -8.41 7.59
C LEU A 37 8.99 -7.25 8.55
N VAL A 38 7.82 -6.65 8.49
CA VAL A 38 7.40 -5.59 9.39
C VAL A 38 6.66 -6.20 10.56
N GLU A 39 7.16 -5.93 11.77
CA GLU A 39 6.48 -6.27 13.01
C GLU A 39 5.97 -5.01 13.69
N GLY A 40 4.77 -5.07 14.24
CA GLY A 40 4.20 -3.93 14.93
C GLY A 40 2.96 -4.24 15.75
N THR A 41 2.44 -3.19 16.36
CA THR A 41 1.24 -3.23 17.20
C THR A 41 0.14 -2.42 16.54
N VAL A 42 -1.04 -3.01 16.43
CA VAL A 42 -2.23 -2.35 15.88
C VAL A 42 -2.61 -1.20 16.81
N VAL A 43 -2.66 0.02 16.29
CA VAL A 43 -3.07 1.21 17.06
C VAL A 43 -4.42 1.75 16.62
N ARG A 44 -4.85 1.42 15.39
CA ARG A 44 -6.15 1.84 14.87
C ARG A 44 -6.70 0.84 13.87
N ILE A 45 -8.02 0.72 13.83
CA ILE A 45 -8.74 -0.16 12.93
C ILE A 45 -9.82 0.65 12.21
N PHE A 46 -9.76 0.69 10.89
CA PHE A 46 -10.78 1.26 10.01
C PHE A 46 -11.70 0.17 9.45
N ARG A 47 -11.20 -1.06 9.33
CA ARG A 47 -11.97 -2.24 8.96
C ARG A 47 -11.42 -3.47 9.67
N SER A 48 -12.31 -4.30 10.20
CA SER A 48 -11.98 -5.60 10.79
C SER A 48 -13.15 -6.57 10.66
N ASP A 49 -12.85 -7.86 10.68
CA ASP A 49 -13.83 -8.96 10.78
C ASP A 49 -14.01 -9.47 12.23
N GLY A 50 -13.42 -8.78 13.20
CA GLY A 50 -13.47 -9.10 14.63
C GLY A 50 -12.27 -9.88 15.17
N ASN A 51 -11.39 -10.41 14.31
CA ASN A 51 -10.20 -11.19 14.72
C ASN A 51 -8.97 -10.33 15.05
N LEU A 52 -9.11 -9.01 15.04
CA LEU A 52 -8.04 -8.06 15.32
C LEU A 52 -8.57 -6.91 16.16
N ARG A 53 -7.82 -6.52 17.19
CA ARG A 53 -8.13 -5.44 18.13
C ARG A 53 -6.95 -4.48 18.28
N PRO A 54 -7.19 -3.21 18.67
CA PRO A 54 -6.10 -2.33 19.08
C PRO A 54 -5.27 -2.96 20.21
N GLY A 55 -3.95 -2.89 20.11
CA GLY A 55 -3.00 -3.54 21.01
C GLY A 55 -2.49 -4.89 20.51
N ASP A 56 -3.16 -5.52 19.54
CA ASP A 56 -2.71 -6.81 18.98
C ASP A 56 -1.42 -6.65 18.18
N ARG A 57 -0.59 -7.70 18.19
CA ARG A 57 0.62 -7.77 17.37
C ARG A 57 0.28 -8.29 15.98
N VAL A 58 0.91 -7.68 14.98
CA VAL A 58 0.87 -8.15 13.59
C VAL A 58 2.25 -8.17 12.99
N VAL A 59 2.45 -9.11 12.09
CA VAL A 59 3.66 -9.31 11.33
C VAL A 59 3.26 -9.52 9.88
N PHE A 60 3.84 -8.74 8.98
CA PHE A 60 3.53 -8.82 7.55
C PHE A 60 4.74 -8.40 6.70
N PRO A 61 4.93 -9.02 5.52
CA PRO A 61 6.03 -8.66 4.65
C PRO A 61 5.69 -7.45 3.76
N VAL A 62 6.67 -6.60 3.49
CA VAL A 62 6.60 -5.50 2.51
C VAL A 62 7.79 -5.56 1.57
N TRP A 63 7.57 -5.26 0.29
CA TRP A 63 8.66 -5.08 -0.67
C TRP A 63 9.22 -3.66 -0.62
N VAL A 64 10.53 -3.55 -0.50
CA VAL A 64 11.26 -2.28 -0.46
C VAL A 64 12.36 -2.19 -1.50
N CYS A 65 12.56 -0.99 -2.03
CA CYS A 65 13.64 -0.64 -2.96
C CYS A 65 14.28 0.70 -2.61
N ARG A 66 15.38 1.00 -3.30
CA ARG A 66 16.02 2.30 -3.38
C ARG A 66 15.93 2.88 -4.79
N PRO A 67 16.07 4.21 -4.96
CA PRO A 67 16.21 4.82 -6.28
C PRO A 67 17.38 4.19 -7.05
N GLY A 68 17.11 3.71 -8.27
CA GLY A 68 18.12 3.06 -9.12
C GLY A 68 18.15 1.54 -9.04
N ASP A 69 17.39 0.92 -8.12
CA ASP A 69 17.25 -0.54 -8.10
C ASP A 69 16.53 -1.04 -9.36
N ASP A 70 17.00 -2.18 -9.88
CA ASP A 70 16.27 -2.93 -10.89
C ASP A 70 15.12 -3.70 -10.22
N VAL A 71 13.97 -3.03 -10.11
CA VAL A 71 12.80 -3.59 -9.45
C VAL A 71 12.17 -4.64 -10.35
N PRO A 72 12.08 -5.92 -9.91
CA PRO A 72 11.48 -6.96 -10.72
C PRO A 72 10.04 -6.61 -11.11
N VAL A 73 9.66 -7.04 -12.31
CA VAL A 73 8.34 -6.79 -12.89
C VAL A 73 7.24 -7.46 -12.05
N GLY A 74 6.68 -6.77 -11.07
CA GLY A 74 5.71 -7.36 -10.13
C GLY A 74 5.25 -6.41 -9.03
N PRO A 75 5.57 -6.69 -7.75
CA PRO A 75 5.06 -5.94 -6.60
C PRO A 75 5.45 -4.46 -6.66
N VAL A 76 4.58 -3.60 -6.12
CA VAL A 76 4.89 -2.18 -5.96
C VAL A 76 5.87 -2.07 -4.80
N CYS A 77 7.10 -1.70 -5.13
CA CYS A 77 8.16 -1.55 -4.15
C CYS A 77 8.06 -0.17 -3.49
N GLY A 78 7.96 -0.14 -2.15
CA GLY A 78 8.04 1.12 -1.42
C GLY A 78 9.49 1.55 -1.20
N PHE A 79 9.73 2.84 -1.02
CA PHE A 79 11.09 3.32 -0.74
C PHE A 79 11.51 2.96 0.69
N LEU A 80 12.62 2.22 0.82
CA LEU A 80 13.15 1.79 2.13
C LEU A 80 13.34 2.97 3.08
N ASP A 81 13.91 4.07 2.61
CA ASP A 81 14.18 5.23 3.46
C ASP A 81 12.90 5.84 4.05
N ARG A 82 11.79 5.82 3.30
CA ARG A 82 10.49 6.28 3.79
C ARG A 82 9.89 5.33 4.82
N LEU A 83 10.09 4.03 4.63
CA LEU A 83 9.65 3.03 5.59
C LEU A 83 10.48 3.13 6.89
N ALA A 84 11.80 3.33 6.77
CA ALA A 84 12.71 3.44 7.89
C ALA A 84 12.52 4.72 8.72
N SER A 85 12.09 5.82 8.10
CA SER A 85 11.74 7.04 8.82
C SER A 85 10.35 7.01 9.46
N ALA A 86 9.51 6.02 9.15
CA ALA A 86 8.14 5.95 9.62
C ALA A 86 8.08 5.39 11.04
N THR A 87 7.11 5.87 11.81
CA THR A 87 6.78 5.30 13.12
C THR A 87 5.49 4.46 13.07
N HIS A 88 4.69 4.67 12.03
CA HIS A 88 3.44 3.97 11.79
C HIS A 88 3.31 3.58 10.32
N ILE A 89 2.48 2.58 10.05
CA ILE A 89 2.05 2.21 8.70
C ILE A 89 0.53 2.10 8.69
N GLU A 90 -0.12 2.74 7.75
CA GLU A 90 -1.49 2.39 7.37
C GLU A 90 -1.47 1.31 6.29
N VAL A 91 -2.19 0.21 6.50
CA VAL A 91 -2.07 -0.97 5.63
C VAL A 91 -3.39 -1.73 5.51
N TYR A 92 -3.60 -2.31 4.33
CA TYR A 92 -4.63 -3.33 4.10
C TYR A 92 -4.03 -4.73 4.24
N LEU A 93 -4.60 -5.54 5.12
CA LEU A 93 -4.09 -6.88 5.43
C LEU A 93 -5.11 -7.99 5.12
N ASN A 94 -4.58 -9.15 4.76
CA ASN A 94 -5.25 -10.44 4.67
C ASN A 94 -4.53 -11.48 5.55
N GLY A 95 -5.04 -12.70 5.59
CA GLY A 95 -4.48 -13.76 6.42
C GLY A 95 -5.08 -13.79 7.83
N ALA A 96 -4.38 -14.41 8.77
CA ALA A 96 -4.85 -14.63 10.14
C ALA A 96 -3.83 -14.08 11.15
N PRO A 97 -4.20 -13.10 11.99
CA PRO A 97 -3.28 -12.55 12.98
C PRO A 97 -2.65 -13.65 13.88
N PRO A 98 -1.39 -13.51 14.29
CA PRO A 98 -0.54 -12.33 14.09
C PRO A 98 0.16 -12.28 12.73
N ARG A 99 0.10 -13.35 11.91
CA ARG A 99 0.80 -13.42 10.62
C ARG A 99 -0.13 -13.07 9.46
N CYS A 100 0.09 -11.90 8.89
CA CYS A 100 -0.74 -11.34 7.84
C CYS A 100 0.06 -11.12 6.56
N ASP A 101 -0.66 -10.93 5.46
CA ASP A 101 -0.10 -10.52 4.17
C ASP A 101 -0.67 -9.16 3.76
N VAL A 102 0.15 -8.33 3.11
CA VAL A 102 -0.32 -7.06 2.56
C VAL A 102 -1.16 -7.33 1.31
N ALA A 103 -2.34 -6.71 1.24
CA ALA A 103 -3.21 -6.82 0.10
C ALA A 103 -2.64 -6.03 -1.09
N LEU A 104 -1.92 -6.70 -2.00
CA LEU A 104 -1.39 -6.10 -3.24
C LEU A 104 -0.54 -4.84 -2.98
N ASP A 105 0.35 -4.90 -1.99
CA ASP A 105 1.24 -3.80 -1.59
C ASP A 105 0.50 -2.51 -1.17
N GLU A 106 -0.75 -2.60 -0.74
CA GLU A 106 -1.54 -1.47 -0.23
C GLU A 106 -1.13 -1.08 1.19
N TRP A 107 -0.06 -0.31 1.28
CA TRP A 107 0.44 0.28 2.52
C TRP A 107 0.97 1.70 2.33
N LEU A 108 1.02 2.46 3.42
CA LEU A 108 1.45 3.85 3.45
C LEU A 108 2.24 4.10 4.74
N PRO A 109 3.53 4.49 4.67
CA PRO A 109 4.29 4.89 5.84
C PRO A 109 3.77 6.23 6.38
N LEU A 110 3.76 6.35 7.71
CA LEU A 110 3.25 7.50 8.45
C LEU A 110 4.21 7.90 9.58
N GLU A 111 4.36 9.21 9.80
CA GLU A 111 5.14 9.76 10.91
C GLU A 111 4.39 9.70 12.25
N THR A 112 3.06 9.63 12.21
CA THR A 112 2.19 9.51 13.38
C THR A 112 0.87 8.84 12.99
N ALA A 113 0.16 8.26 13.97
CA ALA A 113 -1.18 7.74 13.76
C ALA A 113 -2.15 8.87 13.37
N SER A 114 -3.15 8.53 12.56
CA SER A 114 -4.18 9.45 12.07
C SER A 114 -5.55 8.94 12.47
N ASP A 115 -6.45 9.83 12.88
CA ASP A 115 -7.81 9.43 13.26
C ASP A 115 -8.65 8.93 12.08
N GLU A 116 -8.33 9.43 10.90
CA GLU A 116 -8.96 9.08 9.63
C GLU A 116 -7.99 8.29 8.74
N PRO A 117 -8.51 7.38 7.90
CA PRO A 117 -7.69 6.66 6.94
C PRO A 117 -7.16 7.60 5.87
N ARG A 118 -5.86 7.51 5.56
CA ARG A 118 -5.24 8.24 4.45
C ARG A 118 -5.20 7.44 3.15
N LEU A 119 -5.25 6.11 3.24
CA LEU A 119 -5.20 5.20 2.10
C LEU A 119 -6.62 4.78 1.68
N THR A 120 -7.49 5.72 1.34
CA THR A 120 -8.93 5.43 1.18
C THR A 120 -9.31 4.80 -0.17
N VAL A 121 -10.41 4.06 -0.19
CA VAL A 121 -11.03 3.54 -1.43
C VAL A 121 -11.53 4.68 -2.30
N GLU A 122 -12.15 5.70 -1.70
CA GLU A 122 -12.75 6.85 -2.38
C GLU A 122 -11.72 7.67 -3.17
N GLU A 123 -10.55 7.91 -2.56
CA GLU A 123 -9.44 8.60 -3.20
C GLU A 123 -8.99 7.86 -4.47
N LEU A 124 -8.82 6.54 -4.36
CA LEU A 124 -8.39 5.72 -5.49
C LEU A 124 -9.46 5.68 -6.60
N GLU A 125 -10.74 5.62 -6.25
CA GLU A 125 -11.84 5.72 -7.22
C GLU A 125 -11.84 7.06 -7.96
N ARG A 126 -11.57 8.16 -7.25
CA ARG A 126 -11.42 9.50 -7.85
C ARG A 126 -10.27 9.51 -8.85
N GLN A 127 -9.10 9.01 -8.48
CA GLN A 127 -7.92 8.93 -9.35
C GLN A 127 -8.20 8.10 -10.61
N ILE A 128 -8.87 6.95 -10.48
CA ILE A 128 -9.27 6.11 -11.62
C ILE A 128 -10.22 6.88 -12.56
N ARG A 129 -11.20 7.60 -12.00
CA ARG A 129 -12.17 8.39 -12.79
C ARG A 129 -11.46 9.50 -13.57
N GLU A 130 -10.51 10.19 -12.95
CA GLU A 130 -9.73 11.26 -13.57
C GLU A 130 -8.81 10.73 -14.66
N ALA A 131 -8.12 9.61 -14.42
CA ALA A 131 -7.31 8.93 -15.42
C ALA A 131 -8.13 8.54 -16.65
N ARG A 132 -9.35 8.02 -16.45
CA ARG A 132 -10.29 7.71 -17.55
C ARG A 132 -10.72 8.97 -18.31
N LYS A 133 -11.02 10.07 -17.62
CA LYS A 133 -11.37 11.36 -18.25
C LYS A 133 -10.22 11.90 -19.09
N LYS A 134 -9.00 11.92 -18.56
CA LYS A 134 -7.79 12.35 -19.29
C LYS A 134 -7.54 11.50 -20.54
N LYS A 135 -7.64 10.17 -20.41
CA LYS A 135 -7.53 9.25 -21.55
C LYS A 135 -8.58 9.56 -22.61
N ARG A 136 -9.86 9.69 -22.24
CA ARG A 136 -10.92 10.07 -23.19
C ARG A 136 -10.61 11.39 -23.88
N ARG A 137 -10.28 12.44 -23.11
CA ARG A 137 -9.94 13.77 -23.66
C ARG A 137 -8.79 13.68 -24.67
N TRP A 138 -7.73 12.94 -24.35
CA TRP A 138 -6.61 12.75 -25.29
C TRP A 138 -7.03 12.03 -26.59
N TRP A 139 -7.94 11.06 -26.51
CA TRP A 139 -8.50 10.40 -27.69
C TRP A 139 -9.32 11.35 -28.59
N TRP A 140 -10.04 12.32 -28.02
CA TRP A 140 -10.77 13.35 -28.79
C TRP A 140 -9.85 14.38 -29.45
N PHE A 141 -8.63 14.56 -28.95
CA PHE A 141 -7.64 15.51 -29.46
C PHE A 141 -6.57 14.87 -30.34
N ARG A 142 -6.70 13.58 -30.70
CA ARG A 142 -5.84 12.99 -31.74
C ARG A 142 -6.22 13.61 -33.08
N PRO A 143 -5.30 14.31 -33.79
CA PRO A 143 -5.55 14.66 -35.17
C PRO A 143 -5.71 13.35 -35.97
N ASN A 144 -6.73 13.30 -36.83
CA ASN A 144 -6.85 12.24 -37.84
C ASN A 144 -5.66 12.35 -38.79
N THR A 145 -4.54 11.72 -38.45
CA THR A 145 -3.50 11.39 -39.42
C THR A 145 -4.00 10.18 -40.23
N THR A 146 -4.82 10.48 -41.22
CA THR A 146 -5.04 9.61 -42.38
C THR A 146 -3.81 9.73 -43.30
N PRO A 147 -3.26 8.62 -43.83
CA PRO A 147 -2.15 8.65 -44.79
C PRO A 147 -2.54 9.32 -46.13
#